data_AF-A0A1F7Z4T7-F1
#
_entry.id   AF-A0A1F7Z4T7-F1
#
_cell.length_a   1.000
_cell.length_b   1.000
_cell.length_c   1.000
_cell.angle_alpha   90.00
_cell.angle_beta   90.00
_cell.angle_gamma   90.00
#
_symmetry.space_group_name_H-M   'P 1'
#
loop_
_entity.id
_entity.type
_entity.pdbx_description
1 polymer ?
#
loop_
_entity_poly.entity_id
_entity_poly.type
_entity_poly.pdbx_seq_one_letter_code
_entity_poly.pdbx_strand_id
1 'polypeptide(L)'
;MTTKPSDQYSKHLEIPLEVVLSTNTLLQKCIDLISVADFNLEVLAARLDRLSQHRNITSNFNKFVGTALEEHILIQIESFMALKIGIQLDPIPRGTKTQNFRFYNTQELVAESLDQSRKGAGYDILISLTGEEWESLVVVLEAKMNRNPWRPVSDRGSLNEALTPGYINRKFAPLKEYFPGRSFGYVVVASGDAIHPTHGLQQWFVNQGGILLPLKWTYVEFMVLIDSLIQELGWKVTK
;
A
#
# COMPACT_ATOMS: atom_id res chain seq x y z
N MET A 1 -27.86 -22.40 22.45
CA MET A 1 -26.62 -22.80 21.75
C MET A 1 -26.65 -22.18 20.38
N THR A 2 -25.94 -21.08 20.19
CA THR A 2 -25.80 -20.41 18.89
C THR A 2 -24.36 -20.54 18.48
N THR A 3 -24.13 -21.22 17.36
CA THR A 3 -22.82 -21.45 16.76
C THR A 3 -22.19 -20.09 16.46
N LYS A 4 -21.01 -19.83 17.04
CA LYS A 4 -20.13 -18.74 16.62
C LYS A 4 -19.81 -18.94 15.13
N PRO A 5 -19.68 -17.87 14.33
CA PRO A 5 -18.99 -17.98 13.04
C PRO A 5 -17.49 -18.15 13.34
N SER A 6 -17.11 -19.35 13.78
CA SER A 6 -15.73 -19.77 13.93
C SER A 6 -15.29 -20.51 12.66
N ASP A 7 -14.07 -20.22 12.23
CA ASP A 7 -13.22 -21.10 11.43
C ASP A 7 -13.31 -21.09 9.89
N GLN A 8 -14.08 -20.19 9.26
CA GLN A 8 -14.11 -20.10 7.79
C GLN A 8 -13.21 -19.03 7.14
N TYR A 9 -12.45 -18.25 7.94
CA TYR A 9 -11.45 -17.30 7.42
C TYR A 9 -10.05 -17.75 7.82
N SER A 10 -9.57 -18.81 7.17
CA SER A 10 -8.27 -19.40 7.41
C SER A 10 -7.14 -18.53 6.84
N LYS A 11 -6.13 -18.25 7.67
CA LYS A 11 -4.73 -17.92 7.31
C LYS A 11 -4.55 -16.98 6.10
N HIS A 12 -5.09 -15.78 6.13
CA HIS A 12 -4.94 -14.86 4.99
C HIS A 12 -3.62 -14.08 4.97
N LEU A 13 -2.87 -14.13 6.08
CA LEU A 13 -1.52 -13.61 6.24
C LEU A 13 -0.77 -14.71 7.00
N GLU A 14 0.10 -15.43 6.31
CA GLU A 14 0.54 -16.77 6.74
C GLU A 14 1.73 -16.73 7.73
N ILE A 15 2.38 -15.57 7.88
CA ILE A 15 3.59 -15.42 8.67
C ILE A 15 3.41 -14.24 9.65
N PRO A 16 3.58 -14.45 10.97
CA PRO A 16 3.52 -13.37 11.95
C PRO A 16 4.50 -12.24 11.63
N LEU A 17 4.09 -11.00 11.91
CA LEU A 17 4.87 -9.78 11.66
C LEU A 17 6.32 -9.88 12.15
N GLU A 18 6.52 -10.33 13.38
CA GLU A 18 7.83 -10.48 14.01
C GLU A 18 8.70 -11.49 13.28
N VAL A 19 8.09 -12.56 12.73
CA VAL A 19 8.77 -13.55 11.91
C VAL A 19 9.13 -12.94 10.57
N VAL A 20 8.20 -12.27 9.88
CA VAL A 20 8.48 -11.57 8.61
C VAL A 20 9.62 -10.55 8.76
N LEU A 21 9.61 -9.76 9.83
CA LEU A 21 10.60 -8.70 10.06
C LEU A 21 11.96 -9.25 10.50
N SER A 22 11.99 -10.25 11.39
CA SER A 22 13.24 -10.88 11.84
C SER A 22 13.87 -11.78 10.77
N THR A 23 13.07 -12.31 9.84
CA THR A 23 13.56 -13.16 8.74
C THR A 23 13.74 -12.40 7.43
N ASN A 24 13.19 -11.20 7.27
CA ASN A 24 13.35 -10.40 6.05
C ASN A 24 13.98 -9.04 6.35
N THR A 25 15.30 -9.05 6.52
CA THR A 25 16.09 -7.84 6.80
C THR A 25 15.99 -6.77 5.71
N LEU A 26 15.68 -7.15 4.46
CA LEU A 26 15.43 -6.19 3.38
C LEU A 26 14.09 -5.48 3.57
N LEU A 27 13.03 -6.21 3.89
CA LEU A 27 11.72 -5.63 4.19
C LEU A 27 11.77 -4.75 5.44
N GLN A 28 12.45 -5.19 6.50
CA GLN A 28 12.66 -4.36 7.70
C GLN A 28 13.34 -3.04 7.34
N LYS A 29 14.41 -3.07 6.53
CA LYS A 29 15.09 -1.83 6.08
C LYS A 29 14.20 -0.93 5.23
N CYS A 30 13.38 -1.51 4.34
CA CYS A 30 12.39 -0.74 3.57
C CYS A 30 11.40 -0.04 4.52
N ILE A 31 10.90 -0.77 5.53
CA ILE A 31 9.95 -0.27 6.52
C ILE A 31 10.58 0.85 7.36
N ASP A 32 11.80 0.64 7.85
CA ASP A 32 12.54 1.63 8.64
C ASP A 32 12.68 2.92 7.85
N LEU A 33 13.11 2.85 6.58
CA LEU A 33 13.26 4.01 5.71
C LEU A 33 11.94 4.75 5.50
N ILE A 34 10.86 4.04 5.18
CA ILE A 34 9.55 4.68 4.98
C ILE A 34 9.06 5.37 6.26
N SER A 35 9.28 4.77 7.43
CA SER A 35 8.78 5.30 8.71
C SER A 35 9.45 6.60 9.15
N VAL A 36 10.75 6.76 8.88
CA VAL A 36 11.55 7.91 9.36
C VAL A 36 11.95 8.91 8.27
N ALA A 37 11.79 8.58 6.99
CA ALA A 37 12.18 9.44 5.88
C ALA A 37 11.59 10.84 6.00
N ASP A 38 12.30 11.85 5.55
CA ASP A 38 11.74 13.19 5.32
C ASP A 38 11.20 13.34 3.90
N PHE A 39 10.25 14.24 3.70
CA PHE A 39 9.84 14.64 2.36
C PHE A 39 10.98 15.41 1.70
N ASN A 40 11.58 14.82 0.67
CA ASN A 40 12.34 15.59 -0.29
C ASN A 40 11.35 16.33 -1.21
N LEU A 41 10.96 17.54 -0.78
CA LEU A 41 9.91 18.32 -1.44
C LEU A 41 10.26 18.63 -2.90
N GLU A 42 11.51 18.94 -3.20
CA GLU A 42 11.96 19.23 -4.57
C GLU A 42 11.79 18.01 -5.48
N VAL A 43 12.23 16.83 -5.05
CA VAL A 43 12.10 15.59 -5.83
C VAL A 43 10.63 15.18 -5.96
N LEU A 44 9.85 15.31 -4.89
CA LEU A 44 8.43 15.00 -4.90
C LEU A 44 7.64 15.94 -5.80
N ALA A 45 7.88 17.25 -5.71
CA ALA A 45 7.28 18.26 -6.59
C ALA A 45 7.61 17.97 -8.06
N ALA A 46 8.87 17.70 -8.39
CA ALA A 46 9.27 17.36 -9.75
C ALA A 46 8.59 16.08 -10.29
N ARG A 47 8.39 15.06 -9.45
CA ARG A 47 7.63 13.86 -9.82
C ARG A 47 6.16 14.16 -10.04
N LEU A 48 5.54 14.87 -9.13
CA LEU A 48 4.12 15.25 -9.23
C LEU A 48 3.88 16.14 -10.46
N ASP A 49 4.78 17.07 -10.76
CA ASP A 49 4.70 17.91 -11.97
C ASP A 49 4.68 17.06 -13.25
N ARG A 50 5.64 16.15 -13.40
CA ARG A 50 5.67 15.21 -14.53
C ARG A 50 4.43 14.34 -14.59
N LEU A 51 3.96 13.83 -13.45
CA LEU A 51 2.75 13.03 -13.41
C LEU A 51 1.52 13.82 -13.84
N SER A 52 1.44 15.11 -13.53
CA SER A 52 0.32 15.96 -13.93
C SER A 52 0.20 16.17 -15.44
N GLN A 53 1.34 16.13 -16.14
CA GLN A 53 1.39 16.23 -17.61
C GLN A 53 0.82 14.97 -18.28
N HIS A 54 0.88 13.82 -17.59
CA HIS A 54 0.45 12.52 -18.11
C HIS A 54 -0.84 11.99 -17.45
N ARG A 55 -1.21 12.52 -16.29
CA ARG A 55 -2.34 12.12 -15.47
C ARG A 55 -3.04 13.37 -14.99
N ASN A 56 -4.36 13.42 -15.13
CA ASN A 56 -5.16 14.55 -14.66
C ASN A 56 -5.35 14.50 -13.12
N ILE A 57 -4.23 14.55 -12.36
CA ILE A 57 -4.17 14.43 -10.89
C ILE A 57 -4.53 15.73 -10.17
N THR A 58 -4.63 16.84 -10.90
CA THR A 58 -4.86 18.20 -10.38
C THR A 58 -6.32 18.51 -10.01
N SER A 59 -7.27 17.69 -10.48
CA SER A 59 -8.71 18.02 -10.42
C SER A 59 -9.41 17.62 -9.11
N ASN A 60 -8.81 16.78 -8.26
CA ASN A 60 -9.40 16.33 -7.00
C ASN A 60 -8.36 16.30 -5.88
N PHE A 61 -8.58 17.13 -4.85
CA PHE A 61 -7.67 17.27 -3.72
C PHE A 61 -7.38 15.95 -2.98
N ASN A 62 -8.38 15.13 -2.70
CA ASN A 62 -8.17 13.86 -2.01
C ASN A 62 -7.36 12.87 -2.85
N LYS A 63 -7.56 12.88 -4.18
CA LYS A 63 -6.75 12.07 -5.09
C LYS A 63 -5.31 12.55 -5.12
N PHE A 64 -5.08 13.87 -5.13
CA PHE A 64 -3.75 14.45 -5.06
C PHE A 64 -3.01 14.07 -3.78
N VAL A 65 -3.67 14.17 -2.62
CA VAL A 65 -3.13 13.77 -1.30
C VAL A 65 -2.67 12.31 -1.31
N GLY A 66 -3.50 11.40 -1.84
CA GLY A 66 -3.15 9.98 -1.99
C GLY A 66 -1.94 9.77 -2.88
N THR A 67 -1.95 10.34 -4.09
CA THR A 67 -0.84 10.24 -5.04
C THR A 67 0.46 10.83 -4.49
N ALA A 68 0.42 11.96 -3.79
CA ALA A 68 1.61 12.55 -3.18
C ALA A 68 2.22 11.66 -2.10
N LEU A 69 1.39 10.96 -1.32
CA LEU A 69 1.88 9.97 -0.35
C LEU A 69 2.48 8.74 -1.04
N GLU A 70 1.79 8.18 -2.04
CA GLU A 70 2.27 7.05 -2.84
C GLU A 70 3.64 7.35 -3.45
N GLU A 71 3.77 8.51 -4.10
CA GLU A 71 5.02 8.95 -4.72
C GLU A 71 6.13 9.18 -3.70
N HIS A 72 5.81 9.73 -2.53
CA HIS A 72 6.79 9.86 -1.45
C HIS A 72 7.35 8.49 -1.03
N ILE A 73 6.48 7.50 -0.81
CA ILE A 73 6.90 6.15 -0.43
C ILE A 73 7.73 5.51 -1.54
N LEU A 74 7.30 5.65 -2.81
CA LEU A 74 8.05 5.15 -3.97
C LEU A 74 9.45 5.75 -4.08
N ILE A 75 9.61 7.06 -3.89
CA ILE A 75 10.94 7.72 -3.89
C ILE A 75 11.87 7.08 -2.84
N GLN A 76 11.37 6.79 -1.64
CA GLN A 76 12.18 6.17 -0.59
C GLN A 76 12.58 4.74 -0.95
N ILE A 77 11.64 3.95 -1.48
CA ILE A 77 11.91 2.58 -1.89
C ILE A 77 12.92 2.57 -3.04
N GLU A 78 12.73 3.38 -4.08
CA GLU A 78 13.66 3.45 -5.22
C GLU A 78 15.07 3.87 -4.82
N SER A 79 15.18 4.84 -3.92
CA SER A 79 16.47 5.27 -3.36
C SER A 79 17.19 4.11 -2.64
N PHE A 80 16.44 3.26 -1.95
CA PHE A 80 16.97 2.06 -1.32
C PHE A 80 17.31 0.95 -2.33
N MET A 81 16.48 0.75 -3.35
CA MET A 81 16.71 -0.23 -4.42
C MET A 81 17.97 0.06 -5.21
N ALA A 82 18.27 1.33 -5.48
CA ALA A 82 19.51 1.72 -6.13
C ALA A 82 20.77 1.23 -5.37
N LEU A 83 20.63 0.92 -4.08
CA LEU A 83 21.70 0.48 -3.20
C LEU A 83 21.73 -1.05 -2.97
N LYS A 84 20.74 -1.81 -3.46
CA LYS A 84 20.56 -3.24 -3.13
C LYS A 84 20.00 -4.08 -4.29
N ILE A 85 20.62 -5.23 -4.52
CA ILE A 85 20.14 -6.26 -5.46
C ILE A 85 18.96 -7.01 -4.81
N GLY A 86 17.97 -7.41 -5.60
CA GLY A 86 16.90 -8.32 -5.15
C GLY A 86 15.55 -7.67 -4.82
N ILE A 87 15.35 -6.40 -5.16
CA ILE A 87 14.06 -5.73 -5.02
C ILE A 87 13.52 -5.42 -6.41
N GLN A 88 12.23 -5.68 -6.64
CA GLN A 88 11.53 -5.34 -7.88
C GLN A 88 10.22 -4.63 -7.54
N LEU A 89 10.03 -3.43 -8.10
CA LEU A 89 8.75 -2.72 -8.09
C LEU A 89 7.88 -3.20 -9.23
N ASP A 90 6.58 -3.37 -8.97
CA ASP A 90 5.57 -3.84 -9.90
C ASP A 90 6.05 -5.02 -10.75
N PRO A 91 6.39 -6.15 -10.11
CA PRO A 91 7.06 -7.30 -10.74
C PRO A 91 6.20 -8.01 -11.80
N ILE A 92 4.95 -7.61 -11.99
CA ILE A 92 4.00 -8.26 -12.90
C ILE A 92 3.97 -7.46 -14.22
N PRO A 93 4.40 -8.05 -15.35
CA PRO A 93 4.36 -7.37 -16.63
C PRO A 93 2.94 -6.98 -17.04
N ARG A 94 2.80 -5.80 -17.66
CA ARG A 94 1.52 -5.34 -18.22
C ARG A 94 0.98 -6.35 -19.23
N GLY A 95 -0.31 -6.63 -19.15
CA GLY A 95 -1.01 -7.54 -20.06
C GLY A 95 -0.95 -9.01 -19.65
N THR A 96 -0.24 -9.32 -18.55
CA THR A 96 -0.22 -10.66 -17.95
C THR A 96 -1.65 -11.14 -17.69
N LYS A 97 -1.92 -12.39 -18.07
CA LYS A 97 -3.19 -13.07 -17.77
C LYS A 97 -2.92 -14.30 -16.93
N THR A 98 -3.73 -14.47 -15.91
CA THR A 98 -3.88 -15.70 -15.15
C THR A 98 -5.20 -16.36 -15.55
N GLN A 99 -5.60 -17.42 -14.84
CA GLN A 99 -6.85 -18.11 -15.11
C GLN A 99 -8.06 -17.18 -14.91
N ASN A 100 -8.08 -16.41 -13.83
CA ASN A 100 -9.23 -15.59 -13.48
C ASN A 100 -8.98 -14.09 -13.58
N PHE A 101 -7.73 -13.65 -13.79
CA PHE A 101 -7.39 -12.23 -13.79
C PHE A 101 -6.56 -11.78 -14.99
N ARG A 102 -6.73 -10.53 -15.37
CA ARG A 102 -5.84 -9.81 -16.29
C ARG A 102 -5.21 -8.64 -15.54
N PHE A 103 -3.90 -8.54 -15.63
CA PHE A 103 -3.13 -7.43 -15.10
C PHE A 103 -2.88 -6.39 -16.19
N TYR A 104 -3.13 -5.13 -15.86
CA TYR A 104 -2.76 -4.01 -16.71
C TYR A 104 -2.26 -2.85 -15.88
N ASN A 105 -1.52 -1.97 -16.54
CA ASN A 105 -1.06 -0.73 -15.95
C ASN A 105 -1.81 0.40 -16.66
N THR A 106 -2.75 1.03 -15.94
CA THR A 106 -3.43 2.25 -16.37
C THR A 106 -2.73 3.46 -15.77
N GLN A 107 -2.49 3.41 -14.46
CA GLN A 107 -1.82 4.41 -13.62
C GLN A 107 -1.20 3.73 -12.38
N GLU A 108 -1.92 2.76 -11.85
CA GLU A 108 -1.47 1.77 -10.88
C GLU A 108 -1.52 0.40 -11.55
N LEU A 109 -0.86 -0.60 -10.95
CA LEU A 109 -1.09 -1.98 -11.32
C LEU A 109 -2.51 -2.37 -10.93
N VAL A 110 -3.32 -2.84 -11.88
CA VAL A 110 -4.69 -3.31 -11.63
C VAL A 110 -4.83 -4.74 -12.12
N ALA A 111 -5.35 -5.61 -11.25
CA ALA A 111 -5.84 -6.93 -11.58
C ALA A 111 -7.37 -6.87 -11.78
N GLU A 112 -7.82 -7.00 -13.02
CA GLU A 112 -9.23 -7.12 -13.35
C GLU A 112 -9.66 -8.58 -13.38
N SER A 113 -10.80 -8.89 -12.76
CA SER A 113 -11.40 -10.21 -12.86
C SER A 113 -11.99 -10.43 -14.25
N LEU A 114 -11.67 -11.57 -14.85
CA LEU A 114 -12.27 -12.03 -16.10
C LEU A 114 -13.74 -12.44 -15.90
N ASP A 115 -14.09 -12.84 -14.68
CA ASP A 115 -15.47 -13.00 -14.23
C ASP A 115 -15.96 -11.65 -13.67
N GLN A 116 -16.82 -10.96 -14.41
CA GLN A 116 -17.36 -9.64 -14.06
C GLN A 116 -18.15 -9.62 -12.74
N SER A 117 -18.45 -10.78 -12.16
CA SER A 117 -19.06 -10.89 -10.83
C SER A 117 -18.09 -10.53 -9.68
N ARG A 118 -16.77 -10.59 -9.91
CA ARG A 118 -15.76 -10.25 -8.91
C ARG A 118 -15.17 -8.87 -9.20
N LYS A 119 -15.02 -8.06 -8.14
CA LYS A 119 -14.32 -6.78 -8.22
C LYS A 119 -12.82 -7.02 -8.42
N GLY A 120 -12.20 -6.24 -9.30
CA GLY A 120 -10.74 -6.20 -9.45
C GLY A 120 -10.02 -5.63 -8.23
N ALA A 121 -8.69 -5.62 -8.29
CA ALA A 121 -7.79 -5.09 -7.28
C ALA A 121 -6.77 -4.14 -7.91
N GLY A 122 -6.76 -2.86 -7.53
CA GLY A 122 -5.63 -1.96 -7.75
C GLY A 122 -4.54 -2.22 -6.71
N TYR A 123 -3.31 -1.76 -6.92
CA TYR A 123 -2.24 -1.82 -5.93
C TYR A 123 -1.52 -0.47 -5.92
N ASP A 124 -1.50 0.18 -4.76
CA ASP A 124 -0.78 1.45 -4.59
C ASP A 124 0.72 1.21 -4.87
N ILE A 125 1.31 0.19 -4.21
CA ILE A 125 2.69 -0.25 -4.44
C ILE A 125 2.78 -1.78 -4.29
N LEU A 126 3.37 -2.47 -5.27
CA LEU A 126 3.67 -3.90 -5.20
C LEU A 126 5.18 -4.13 -5.29
N ILE A 127 5.75 -4.82 -4.30
CA ILE A 127 7.18 -5.16 -4.26
C ILE A 127 7.35 -6.67 -4.31
N SER A 128 8.27 -7.15 -5.14
CA SER A 128 8.83 -8.50 -5.00
C SER A 128 10.24 -8.41 -4.45
N LEU A 129 10.49 -9.14 -3.36
CA LEU A 129 11.79 -9.31 -2.74
C LEU A 129 12.30 -10.71 -3.10
N THR A 130 13.48 -10.76 -3.71
CA THR A 130 14.20 -11.98 -4.09
C THR A 130 15.63 -11.93 -3.53
N GLY A 131 16.12 -13.04 -2.99
CA GLY A 131 17.48 -13.13 -2.49
C GLY A 131 17.94 -14.58 -2.41
N GLU A 132 19.25 -14.79 -2.49
CA GLU A 132 19.85 -16.14 -2.51
C GLU A 132 19.60 -16.95 -1.23
N GLU A 133 19.26 -16.28 -0.12
CA GLU A 133 19.03 -16.91 1.20
C GLU A 133 17.55 -16.96 1.62
N TRP A 134 16.60 -16.48 0.79
CA TRP A 134 15.24 -16.20 1.27
C TRP A 134 14.15 -16.73 0.34
N GLU A 135 13.06 -17.21 0.95
CA GLU A 135 11.82 -17.45 0.22
C GLU A 135 11.35 -16.15 -0.46
N SER A 136 11.02 -16.27 -1.72
CA SER A 136 10.60 -15.18 -2.58
C SER A 136 9.32 -14.53 -2.01
N LEU A 137 9.41 -13.30 -1.48
CA LEU A 137 8.31 -12.60 -0.79
C LEU A 137 7.69 -11.53 -1.70
N VAL A 138 6.35 -11.48 -1.76
CA VAL A 138 5.60 -10.43 -2.46
C VAL A 138 4.89 -9.55 -1.43
N VAL A 139 5.14 -8.26 -1.43
CA VAL A 139 4.61 -7.31 -0.45
C VAL A 139 3.67 -6.33 -1.13
N VAL A 140 2.43 -6.27 -0.65
CA VAL A 140 1.49 -5.21 -0.97
C VAL A 140 1.66 -4.09 0.05
N LEU A 141 1.88 -2.88 -0.44
CA LEU A 141 1.96 -1.65 0.36
C LEU A 141 0.78 -0.76 0.00
N GLU A 142 -0.03 -0.41 0.99
CA GLU A 142 -1.14 0.54 0.85
C GLU A 142 -0.82 1.86 1.52
N ALA A 143 -0.95 2.96 0.79
CA ALA A 143 -0.79 4.30 1.30
C ALA A 143 -2.16 4.84 1.74
N LYS A 144 -2.35 5.12 3.03
CA LYS A 144 -3.66 5.52 3.58
C LYS A 144 -3.52 6.77 4.45
N MET A 145 -3.77 7.92 3.84
CA MET A 145 -3.80 9.22 4.52
C MET A 145 -5.24 9.66 4.78
N ASN A 146 -5.76 9.39 5.97
CA ASN A 146 -7.16 9.64 6.32
C ASN A 146 -7.33 10.97 7.07
N ARG A 147 -8.28 11.80 6.62
CA ARG A 147 -8.73 13.01 7.32
C ARG A 147 -9.43 12.75 8.66
N ASN A 148 -9.99 11.55 8.82
CA ASN A 148 -10.67 11.14 10.04
C ASN A 148 -10.59 9.61 10.17
N PRO A 149 -9.74 9.07 11.06
CA PRO A 149 -9.54 7.63 11.21
C PRO A 149 -10.81 6.89 11.70
N TRP A 150 -11.80 7.62 12.20
CA TRP A 150 -13.06 7.10 12.77
C TRP A 150 -14.22 7.06 11.78
N ARG A 151 -13.99 7.40 10.51
CA ARG A 151 -15.04 7.28 9.50
C ARG A 151 -15.47 5.82 9.35
N PRO A 152 -16.78 5.57 9.12
CA PRO A 152 -17.29 4.22 8.99
C PRO A 152 -16.56 3.44 7.88
N VAL A 153 -16.53 2.11 8.01
CA VAL A 153 -15.91 1.16 7.06
C VAL A 153 -16.43 1.32 5.61
N SER A 154 -17.53 2.04 5.41
CA SER A 154 -18.16 2.28 4.10
C SER A 154 -17.39 3.20 3.15
N ASP A 155 -16.41 3.97 3.63
CA ASP A 155 -15.65 4.88 2.78
C ASP A 155 -14.55 4.12 2.02
N ARG A 156 -14.75 3.97 0.70
CA ARG A 156 -13.77 3.37 -0.19
C ARG A 156 -12.45 4.13 -0.14
N GLY A 157 -11.34 3.42 0.00
CA GLY A 157 -9.99 3.99 0.08
C GLY A 157 -9.57 4.40 1.50
N SER A 158 -10.38 4.13 2.52
CA SER A 158 -10.02 4.43 3.91
C SER A 158 -9.05 3.39 4.50
N LEU A 159 -8.28 3.80 5.51
CA LEU A 159 -7.52 2.90 6.40
C LEU A 159 -8.38 1.70 6.85
N ASN A 160 -9.56 1.95 7.41
CA ASN A 160 -10.42 0.88 7.93
C ASN A 160 -10.83 -0.14 6.85
N GLU A 161 -11.10 0.30 5.61
CA GLU A 161 -11.39 -0.63 4.51
C GLU A 161 -10.19 -1.54 4.24
N ALA A 162 -8.98 -0.96 4.16
CA ALA A 162 -7.74 -1.68 3.86
C ALA A 162 -7.39 -2.76 4.89
N LEU A 163 -7.87 -2.61 6.14
CA LEU A 163 -7.66 -3.57 7.22
C LEU A 163 -8.71 -4.69 7.26
N THR A 164 -9.73 -4.68 6.40
CA THR A 164 -10.76 -5.73 6.43
C THR A 164 -10.31 -7.01 5.72
N PRO A 165 -10.72 -8.21 6.22
CA PRO A 165 -10.38 -9.47 5.57
C PRO A 165 -10.84 -9.54 4.11
N GLY A 166 -12.02 -8.99 3.79
CA GLY A 166 -12.54 -8.97 2.43
C GLY A 166 -11.69 -8.13 1.47
N TYR A 167 -11.12 -7.00 1.94
CA TYR A 167 -10.24 -6.16 1.14
C TYR A 167 -8.89 -6.85 0.89
N ILE A 168 -8.29 -7.40 1.94
CA ILE A 168 -7.01 -8.13 1.88
C ILE A 168 -7.12 -9.33 0.94
N ASN A 169 -8.20 -10.13 1.08
CA ASN A 169 -8.44 -11.28 0.21
C ASN A 169 -8.61 -10.88 -1.25
N ARG A 170 -9.25 -9.75 -1.52
CA ARG A 170 -9.39 -9.22 -2.88
C ARG A 170 -8.04 -8.84 -3.47
N LYS A 171 -7.12 -8.28 -2.68
CA LYS A 171 -5.75 -7.94 -3.12
C LYS A 171 -4.92 -9.20 -3.37
N PHE A 172 -5.00 -10.21 -2.50
CA PHE A 172 -4.16 -11.40 -2.64
C PHE A 172 -4.66 -12.46 -3.63
N ALA A 173 -5.96 -12.57 -3.89
CA ALA A 173 -6.48 -13.58 -4.83
C ALA A 173 -5.74 -13.60 -6.20
N PRO A 174 -5.65 -12.49 -6.95
CA PRO A 174 -4.87 -12.42 -8.19
C PRO A 174 -3.36 -12.68 -7.99
N LEU A 175 -2.77 -12.23 -6.88
CA LEU A 175 -1.34 -12.44 -6.61
C LEU A 175 -1.02 -13.90 -6.33
N LYS A 176 -1.89 -14.62 -5.63
CA LYS A 176 -1.77 -16.06 -5.37
C LYS A 176 -1.87 -16.89 -6.66
N GLU A 177 -2.66 -16.45 -7.65
CA GLU A 177 -2.69 -17.08 -8.97
C GLU A 177 -1.41 -16.84 -9.78
N TYR A 178 -0.87 -15.62 -9.72
CA TYR A 178 0.33 -15.27 -10.48
C TYR A 178 1.63 -15.80 -9.85
N PHE A 179 1.70 -15.84 -8.52
CA PHE A 179 2.86 -16.25 -7.73
C PHE A 179 2.54 -17.51 -6.89
N PRO A 180 2.30 -18.67 -7.51
CA PRO A 180 1.93 -19.87 -6.77
C PRO A 180 3.07 -20.30 -5.84
N GLY A 181 2.72 -20.62 -4.59
CA GLY A 181 3.67 -21.10 -3.58
C GLY A 181 4.61 -20.04 -3.00
N ARG A 182 4.41 -18.75 -3.31
CA ARG A 182 5.16 -17.66 -2.68
C ARG A 182 4.50 -17.17 -1.40
N SER A 183 5.32 -16.59 -0.52
CA SER A 183 4.87 -15.90 0.68
C SER A 183 4.42 -14.47 0.34
N PHE A 184 3.46 -13.96 1.11
CA PHE A 184 2.88 -12.63 0.90
C PHE A 184 2.91 -11.78 2.18
N GLY A 185 3.27 -10.51 2.03
CA GLY A 185 3.20 -9.49 3.08
C GLY A 185 2.17 -8.41 2.75
N TYR A 186 1.54 -7.84 3.77
CA TYR A 186 0.61 -6.72 3.63
C TYR A 186 0.98 -5.61 4.60
N VAL A 187 1.38 -4.47 4.06
CA VAL A 187 1.79 -3.29 4.83
C VAL A 187 0.80 -2.17 4.53
N VAL A 188 0.27 -1.56 5.58
CA VAL A 188 -0.52 -0.34 5.45
C VAL A 188 0.23 0.81 6.09
N VAL A 189 0.60 1.77 5.27
CA VAL A 189 1.30 3.00 5.66
C VAL A 189 0.26 4.08 5.94
N ALA A 190 0.27 4.63 7.15
CA ALA A 190 -0.70 5.63 7.58
C ALA A 190 -0.04 6.71 8.43
N SER A 191 -0.73 7.84 8.62
CA SER A 191 -0.26 8.88 9.54
C SER A 191 -0.15 8.34 10.96
N GLY A 192 0.85 8.81 11.72
CA GLY A 192 1.12 8.30 13.06
C GLY A 192 -0.06 8.44 14.02
N ASP A 193 -0.86 9.50 13.85
CA ASP A 193 -2.07 9.78 14.63
C ASP A 193 -3.30 8.93 14.25
N ALA A 194 -3.23 8.14 13.16
CA ALA A 194 -4.29 7.23 12.75
C ALA A 194 -4.13 5.80 13.32
N ILE A 195 -2.95 5.48 13.87
CA ILE A 195 -2.64 4.15 14.40
C ILE A 195 -2.84 4.13 15.91
N HIS A 196 -3.74 3.25 16.37
CA HIS A 196 -4.15 3.13 17.75
C HIS A 196 -4.07 1.66 18.18
N PRO A 197 -3.14 1.30 19.07
CA PRO A 197 -2.92 -0.09 19.51
C PRO A 197 -4.13 -0.75 20.16
N THR A 198 -5.12 0.02 20.62
CA THR A 198 -6.35 -0.46 21.27
C THR A 198 -7.53 -0.61 20.31
N HIS A 199 -7.39 -0.21 19.04
CA HIS A 199 -8.46 -0.32 18.07
C HIS A 199 -8.63 -1.78 17.60
N GLY A 200 -9.80 -2.37 17.83
CA GLY A 200 -10.02 -3.81 17.61
C GLY A 200 -9.71 -4.30 16.19
N LEU A 201 -10.03 -3.52 15.15
CA LEU A 201 -9.71 -3.88 13.76
C LEU A 201 -8.20 -3.84 13.47
N GLN A 202 -7.47 -2.89 14.08
CA GLN A 202 -6.03 -2.75 13.91
C GLN A 202 -5.30 -3.88 14.63
N GLN A 203 -5.74 -4.20 15.85
CA GLN A 203 -5.27 -5.38 16.59
C GLN A 203 -5.53 -6.66 15.81
N TRP A 204 -6.74 -6.84 15.28
CA TRP A 204 -7.05 -8.00 14.45
C TRP A 204 -6.09 -8.11 13.26
N PHE A 205 -5.90 -7.02 12.52
CA PHE A 205 -5.02 -6.99 11.35
C PHE A 205 -3.57 -7.35 11.69
N VAL A 206 -3.01 -6.76 12.75
CA VAL A 206 -1.65 -7.08 13.23
C VAL A 206 -1.57 -8.53 13.71
N ASN A 207 -2.57 -9.03 14.42
CA ASN A 207 -2.64 -10.42 14.87
C ASN A 207 -2.73 -11.42 13.73
N GLN A 208 -3.19 -11.00 12.54
CA GLN A 208 -3.11 -11.84 11.35
C GLN A 208 -1.72 -11.84 10.71
N GLY A 209 -0.80 -10.94 11.08
CA GLY A 209 0.53 -10.78 10.45
C GLY A 209 0.63 -9.57 9.54
N GLY A 210 -0.37 -8.69 9.54
CA GLY A 210 -0.34 -7.42 8.82
C GLY A 210 0.59 -6.41 9.50
N ILE A 211 1.19 -5.51 8.71
CA ILE A 211 2.08 -4.47 9.20
C ILE A 211 1.36 -3.12 9.16
N LEU A 212 1.12 -2.50 10.31
CA LEU A 212 0.71 -1.10 10.37
C LEU A 212 1.96 -0.24 10.53
N LEU A 213 2.28 0.54 9.49
CA LEU A 213 3.46 1.38 9.47
C LEU A 213 3.09 2.84 9.72
N PRO A 214 3.36 3.38 10.92
CA PRO A 214 3.18 4.80 11.18
C PRO A 214 4.25 5.60 10.43
N LEU A 215 3.79 6.60 9.70
CA LEU A 215 4.64 7.71 9.29
C LEU A 215 4.95 8.57 10.51
N LYS A 216 6.14 9.19 10.53
CA LYS A 216 6.52 10.13 11.58
C LYS A 216 5.63 11.37 11.67
N TRP A 217 4.87 11.68 10.61
CA TRP A 217 3.97 12.84 10.56
C TRP A 217 2.53 12.46 10.90
N THR A 218 1.87 13.40 11.56
CA THR A 218 0.42 13.43 11.71
C THR A 218 -0.27 13.79 10.39
N TYR A 219 -1.57 13.53 10.31
CA TYR A 219 -2.37 13.97 9.16
C TYR A 219 -2.24 15.48 8.92
N VAL A 220 -2.31 16.29 9.98
CA VAL A 220 -2.27 17.76 9.88
C VAL A 220 -0.94 18.24 9.32
N GLU A 221 0.19 17.71 9.81
CA GLU A 221 1.51 18.05 9.30
C GLU A 221 1.66 17.68 7.82
N PHE A 222 1.15 16.50 7.43
CA PHE A 222 1.13 16.11 6.03
C PHE A 222 0.29 17.07 5.18
N MET A 223 -0.86 17.53 5.67
CA MET A 223 -1.70 18.49 4.94
C MET A 223 -1.02 19.86 4.76
N VAL A 224 -0.23 20.32 5.72
CA VAL A 224 0.57 21.55 5.58
C VAL A 224 1.61 21.41 4.47
N LEU A 225 2.24 20.24 4.38
CA LEU A 225 3.20 19.93 3.31
C LEU A 225 2.50 19.87 1.94
N ILE A 226 1.32 19.25 1.86
CA ILE A 226 0.50 19.20 0.65
C ILE A 226 0.11 20.60 0.16
N ASP A 227 -0.36 21.48 1.05
CA ASP A 227 -0.71 22.85 0.69
C ASP A 227 0.55 23.62 0.20
N SER A 228 1.72 23.37 0.78
CA SER A 228 2.99 23.95 0.33
C SER A 228 3.39 23.47 -1.07
N LEU A 229 3.25 22.15 -1.35
CA LEU A 229 3.51 21.57 -2.67
C LEU A 229 2.59 22.14 -3.75
N ILE A 230 1.30 22.34 -3.45
CA ILE A 230 0.34 22.93 -4.40
C ILE A 230 0.74 24.36 -4.76
N GLN A 231 1.19 25.15 -3.77
CA GLN A 231 1.66 26.52 -3.98
C GLN A 231 2.94 26.55 -4.83
N GLU A 232 3.92 25.69 -4.52
CA GLU A 232 5.17 25.58 -5.26
C GLU A 232 4.94 25.19 -6.73
N LEU A 233 4.02 24.26 -6.97
CA LEU A 233 3.64 23.80 -8.31
C LEU A 233 2.74 24.81 -9.06
N GLY A 234 2.25 25.86 -8.39
CA GLY A 234 1.31 26.83 -8.98
C GLY A 234 -0.03 26.23 -9.38
N TRP A 235 -0.41 25.09 -8.79
CA TRP A 235 -1.60 24.35 -9.18
C TRP A 235 -2.88 24.94 -8.56
N LYS A 236 -3.97 24.93 -9.33
CA LYS A 236 -5.31 25.21 -8.82
C LYS A 236 -6.02 23.89 -8.57
N VAL A 237 -5.98 23.42 -7.32
CA VAL A 237 -6.68 22.21 -6.89
C VAL A 237 -8.01 22.58 -6.25
N THR A 238 -9.11 22.01 -6.73
CA THR A 238 -10.44 22.22 -6.13
C THR A 238 -10.55 21.38 -4.85
N LYS A 239 -10.80 22.03 -3.70
CA LYS A 239 -10.99 21.39 -2.38
C LYS A 239 -12.38 20.80 -2.23
#